data_AF-A0A350LPX3-F1
#
_entry.id   AF-A0A350LPX3-F1
#
_cell.length_a   1.000
_cell.length_b   1.000
_cell.length_c   1.000
_cell.angle_alpha   90.00
_cell.angle_beta   90.00
_cell.angle_gamma   90.00
#
_symmetry.space_group_name_H-M   'P 1'
#
loop_
_entity.id
_entity.type
_entity.pdbx_description
1 polymer ?
#
loop_
_entity_poly.entity_id
_entity_poly.type
_entity_poly.pdbx_seq_one_letter_code
_entity_poly.pdbx_strand_id
1 'polypeptide(L)'
;MARLSGIFILCGVWAALYAASFLVPYHNTGPTGDGFTRGLNRLTMFFQYQVAAGAVAVVVWWMGSKLTIRWQRWLTRMPALLALTLFVLTGGVIVFANMNKPGPTEYVPDPDRPVSAPAQPVPQTDD
;
A
#
# COMPACT_ATOMS: atom_id res chain seq x y z
N MET A 1 -13.18 28.15 -20.27
CA MET A 1 -12.78 28.23 -18.84
C MET A 1 -13.13 26.96 -18.06
N ALA A 2 -14.36 26.42 -18.16
CA ALA A 2 -14.82 25.25 -17.38
C ALA A 2 -13.90 23.99 -17.41
N ARG A 3 -13.27 23.67 -18.55
CA ARG A 3 -12.36 22.51 -18.65
C ARG A 3 -11.08 22.64 -17.83
N LEU A 4 -10.52 23.85 -17.74
CA LEU A 4 -9.32 24.11 -16.94
C LEU A 4 -9.65 23.98 -15.45
N SER A 5 -10.78 24.56 -15.02
CA SER A 5 -11.27 24.43 -13.64
C SER A 5 -11.49 22.97 -13.24
N GLY A 6 -12.06 22.15 -14.12
CA GLY A 6 -12.22 20.70 -13.88
C GLY A 6 -10.89 19.96 -13.72
N ILE A 7 -9.87 20.29 -14.51
CA ILE A 7 -8.53 19.70 -14.38
C ILE A 7 -7.90 20.09 -13.05
N PHE A 8 -8.01 21.36 -12.62
CA PHE A 8 -7.49 21.79 -11.32
C PHE A 8 -8.19 21.10 -10.16
N ILE A 9 -9.51 20.93 -10.21
CA ILE A 9 -10.26 20.18 -9.20
C ILE A 9 -9.77 18.72 -9.15
N LEU A 10 -9.62 18.07 -10.29
CA LEU A 10 -9.12 16.69 -10.35
C LEU A 10 -7.68 16.57 -9.85
N CYS A 11 -6.81 17.54 -10.15
CA CYS A 11 -5.45 17.60 -9.57
C CYS A 11 -5.49 17.77 -8.05
N GLY A 12 -6.41 18.59 -7.53
CA GLY A 12 -6.62 18.74 -6.08
C GLY A 12 -7.09 17.45 -5.42
N VAL A 13 -8.07 16.77 -6.03
CA VAL A 13 -8.55 15.45 -5.58
C VAL A 13 -7.42 14.41 -5.62
N TRP A 14 -6.63 14.40 -6.69
CA TRP A 14 -5.46 13.52 -6.80
C TRP A 14 -4.44 13.79 -5.68
N ALA A 15 -4.09 15.05 -5.44
CA ALA A 15 -3.15 15.42 -4.39
C ALA A 15 -3.67 15.05 -2.99
N ALA A 16 -4.97 15.20 -2.76
CA ALA A 16 -5.61 14.79 -1.52
C ALA A 16 -5.57 13.26 -1.33
N LEU A 17 -5.90 12.47 -2.38
CA LEU A 17 -5.78 11.01 -2.35
C LEU A 17 -4.35 10.55 -2.12
N TYR A 18 -3.39 11.21 -2.78
CA TYR A 18 -1.98 10.94 -2.63
C TYR A 18 -1.50 11.21 -1.19
N ALA A 19 -1.82 12.37 -0.63
CA ALA A 19 -1.48 12.70 0.76
C ALA A 19 -2.18 11.77 1.76
N ALA A 20 -3.46 11.46 1.53
CA ALA A 20 -4.23 10.52 2.33
C ALA A 20 -3.62 9.11 2.32
N SER A 21 -3.00 8.69 1.21
CA SER A 21 -2.32 7.38 1.12
C SER A 21 -1.23 7.21 2.18
N PHE A 22 -0.60 8.29 2.64
CA PHE A 22 0.40 8.26 3.72
C PHE A 22 -0.21 8.59 5.09
N LEU A 23 -1.03 9.64 5.14
CA LEU A 23 -1.58 10.15 6.39
C LEU A 23 -2.59 9.20 7.01
N VAL A 24 -3.49 8.61 6.21
CA VAL A 24 -4.55 7.74 6.74
C VAL A 24 -3.98 6.46 7.35
N PRO A 25 -3.10 5.70 6.67
CA PRO A 25 -2.48 4.53 7.29
C PRO A 25 -1.65 4.88 8.52
N TYR A 26 -0.95 6.02 8.53
CA TYR A 26 -0.15 6.45 9.68
C TYR A 26 -1.00 6.75 10.93
N HIS A 27 -2.14 7.44 10.77
CA HIS A 27 -2.98 7.86 11.90
C HIS A 27 -4.07 6.84 12.28
N ASN A 28 -4.64 6.11 11.32
CA ASN A 28 -5.82 5.26 11.56
C ASN A 28 -5.50 3.78 11.85
N THR A 29 -4.27 3.30 11.64
CA THR A 29 -3.90 1.97 12.18
C THR A 29 -3.54 2.08 13.66
N GLY A 30 -4.56 2.04 14.51
CA GLY A 30 -4.44 1.94 15.97
C GLY A 30 -3.68 0.69 16.45
N PRO A 31 -3.28 0.63 17.73
CA PRO A 31 -2.28 -0.31 18.26
C PRO A 31 -2.78 -1.76 18.46
N THR A 32 -3.72 -2.25 17.66
CA THR A 32 -4.23 -3.62 17.77
C THR A 32 -3.56 -4.56 16.75
N GLY A 33 -2.81 -5.54 17.25
CA GLY A 33 -2.17 -6.61 16.47
C GLY A 33 -0.64 -6.56 16.41
N ASP A 34 -0.04 -7.73 16.16
CA ASP A 34 1.40 -7.93 15.99
C ASP A 34 1.98 -7.03 14.89
N GLY A 35 3.24 -6.62 15.04
CA GLY A 35 3.91 -5.67 14.14
C GLY A 35 3.88 -6.07 12.66
N PHE A 36 3.80 -7.38 12.37
CA PHE A 36 3.64 -7.91 11.02
C PHE A 36 2.26 -7.61 10.41
N THR A 37 1.17 -7.95 11.10
CA THR A 37 -0.21 -7.68 10.65
C THR A 37 -0.45 -6.18 10.49
N ARG A 38 0.17 -5.38 11.36
CA ARG A 38 0.15 -3.90 11.26
C ARG A 38 0.81 -3.41 9.97
N GLY A 39 1.98 -3.94 9.63
CA GLY A 39 2.66 -3.62 8.37
C GLY A 39 1.81 -3.99 7.15
N LEU A 40 1.21 -5.18 7.17
CA LEU A 40 0.36 -5.66 6.08
C LEU A 40 -0.89 -4.78 5.89
N ASN A 41 -1.56 -4.40 6.97
CA ASN A 41 -2.76 -3.55 6.88
C ASN A 41 -2.44 -2.16 6.31
N ARG A 42 -1.29 -1.58 6.70
CA ARG A 42 -0.82 -0.29 6.16
C ARG A 42 -0.52 -0.38 4.67
N LEU A 43 0.14 -1.44 4.22
CA LEU A 43 0.42 -1.67 2.81
C LEU A 43 -0.88 -1.86 2.01
N THR A 44 -1.83 -2.65 2.51
CA THR A 44 -3.12 -2.87 1.84
C THR A 44 -3.90 -1.56 1.68
N MET A 45 -4.01 -0.75 2.73
CA MET A 45 -4.64 0.58 2.64
C MET A 45 -3.90 1.50 1.68
N PHE A 46 -2.56 1.53 1.73
CA PHE A 46 -1.75 2.32 0.82
C PHE A 46 -2.03 1.97 -0.64
N PHE A 47 -2.05 0.67 -0.99
CA PHE A 47 -2.36 0.22 -2.34
C PHE A 47 -3.76 0.62 -2.81
N GLN A 48 -4.77 0.58 -1.95
CA GLN A 48 -6.12 1.05 -2.29
C GLN A 48 -6.12 2.53 -2.67
N TYR A 49 -5.44 3.38 -1.89
CA TYR A 49 -5.31 4.80 -2.22
C TYR A 49 -4.48 5.04 -3.50
N GLN A 50 -3.44 4.23 -3.75
CA GLN A 50 -2.65 4.33 -4.98
C GLN A 50 -3.47 3.94 -6.23
N VAL A 51 -4.33 2.91 -6.15
CA VAL A 51 -5.26 2.57 -7.24
C VAL A 51 -6.23 3.71 -7.51
N ALA A 52 -6.82 4.29 -6.46
CA ALA A 52 -7.73 5.43 -6.58
C ALA A 52 -7.01 6.66 -7.17
N ALA A 53 -5.82 7.01 -6.68
CA ALA A 53 -5.02 8.10 -7.18
C ALA A 53 -4.57 7.85 -8.64
N GLY A 54 -4.19 6.62 -8.99
CA GLY A 54 -3.83 6.23 -10.35
C GLY A 54 -5.00 6.42 -11.32
N ALA A 55 -6.22 6.01 -10.95
CA ALA A 55 -7.40 6.22 -11.76
C ALA A 55 -7.66 7.71 -12.04
N VAL A 56 -7.56 8.57 -11.01
CA VAL A 56 -7.70 10.02 -11.16
C VAL A 56 -6.59 10.59 -12.06
N ALA A 57 -5.35 10.12 -11.90
CA ALA A 57 -4.23 10.55 -12.73
C ALA A 57 -4.42 10.23 -14.22
N VAL A 58 -4.99 9.07 -14.55
CA VAL A 58 -5.32 8.69 -15.95
C VAL A 58 -6.38 9.63 -16.53
N VAL A 59 -7.42 9.95 -15.76
CA VAL A 59 -8.47 10.89 -16.19
C VAL A 59 -7.88 12.29 -16.42
N VAL A 60 -7.02 12.76 -15.50
CA VAL A 60 -6.30 14.05 -15.63
C VAL A 60 -5.43 14.07 -16.87
N TRP A 61 -4.66 13.01 -17.13
CA TRP A 61 -3.84 12.91 -18.34
C TRP A 61 -4.69 12.93 -19.60
N TRP A 62 -5.79 12.16 -19.64
CA TRP A 62 -6.67 12.10 -20.80
C TRP A 62 -7.29 13.46 -21.13
N MET A 63 -7.80 14.17 -20.11
CA MET A 63 -8.27 15.56 -20.27
C MET A 63 -7.15 16.53 -20.64
N GLY A 64 -5.96 16.32 -20.06
CA GLY A 64 -4.74 17.10 -20.27
C GLY A 64 -4.13 16.99 -21.67
N SER A 65 -4.33 15.85 -22.31
CA SER A 65 -3.77 15.54 -23.63
C SER A 65 -4.23 16.50 -24.74
N LYS A 66 -5.39 17.13 -24.56
CA LYS A 66 -5.98 18.07 -25.54
C LYS A 66 -5.56 19.52 -25.34
N LEU A 67 -4.71 19.85 -24.36
CA LEU A 67 -4.20 21.22 -24.18
C LEU A 67 -3.10 21.55 -25.18
N THR A 68 -3.12 22.77 -25.71
CA THR A 68 -2.17 23.30 -26.69
C THR A 68 -0.86 23.79 -26.05
N ILE A 69 -0.88 24.13 -24.76
CA ILE A 69 0.25 24.73 -24.05
C ILE A 69 1.14 23.63 -23.41
N ARG A 70 2.45 23.68 -23.71
CA ARG A 70 3.42 22.63 -23.37
C ARG A 70 3.62 22.43 -21.86
N TRP A 71 3.64 23.50 -21.06
CA TRP A 71 3.82 23.40 -19.60
C TRP A 71 2.59 22.80 -18.90
N GLN A 72 1.38 23.13 -19.37
CA GLN A 72 0.13 22.57 -18.83
C GLN A 72 0.02 21.07 -19.12
N ARG A 73 0.44 20.64 -20.31
CA ARG A 73 0.54 19.20 -20.65
C ARG A 73 1.48 18.46 -19.70
N TRP A 74 2.61 19.07 -19.32
CA TRP A 74 3.56 18.47 -18.38
C TRP A 74 2.97 18.34 -16.97
N LEU A 75 2.26 19.37 -16.48
CA LEU A 75 1.55 19.30 -15.19
C LEU A 75 0.49 18.19 -15.15
N THR A 76 -0.21 17.94 -16.25
CA THR A 76 -1.19 16.83 -16.31
C THR A 76 -0.56 15.44 -16.39
N ARG A 77 0.73 15.35 -16.74
CA ARG A 77 1.49 14.08 -16.78
C ARG A 77 2.15 13.76 -15.44
N MET A 78 2.47 14.78 -14.64
CA MET A 78 3.13 14.67 -13.34
C MET A 78 2.42 13.68 -12.39
N PRO A 79 1.08 13.73 -12.22
CA PRO A 79 0.34 12.78 -11.39
C PRO A 79 0.51 11.32 -11.82
N ALA A 80 0.45 11.05 -13.12
CA ALA A 80 0.56 9.70 -13.64
C ALA A 80 2.00 9.19 -13.61
N LEU A 81 2.99 10.05 -13.87
CA LEU A 81 4.41 9.71 -13.74
C LEU A 81 4.75 9.36 -12.30
N LEU A 82 4.25 10.11 -11.32
CA LEU A 82 4.42 9.80 -9.90
C LEU A 82 3.74 8.48 -9.53
N ALA A 83 2.48 8.27 -9.93
CA ALA A 83 1.77 7.02 -9.68
C ALA A 83 2.51 5.82 -10.30
N LEU A 84 2.98 5.95 -11.54
CA LEU A 84 3.76 4.91 -12.23
C LEU A 84 5.08 4.62 -11.52
N THR A 85 5.82 5.67 -11.14
CA THR A 85 7.11 5.53 -10.44
C THR A 85 6.91 4.83 -9.09
N LEU A 86 5.89 5.22 -8.34
CA LEU A 86 5.53 4.57 -7.08
C LEU A 86 5.12 3.11 -7.26
N PHE A 87 4.31 2.82 -8.28
CA PHE A 87 3.90 1.47 -8.58
C PHE A 87 5.10 0.58 -8.94
N VAL A 88 6.01 1.07 -9.79
CA VAL A 88 7.23 0.37 -10.18
C VAL A 88 8.18 0.17 -9.00
N LEU A 89 8.40 1.20 -8.17
CA LEU A 89 9.25 1.08 -6.98
C LEU A 89 8.67 0.07 -5.98
N THR A 90 7.38 0.17 -5.69
CA THR A 90 6.73 -0.72 -4.73
C THR A 90 6.73 -2.16 -5.24
N GLY A 91 6.37 -2.36 -6.51
CA GLY A 91 6.45 -3.67 -7.16
C GLY A 91 7.87 -4.23 -7.20
N GLY A 92 8.86 -3.38 -7.50
CA GLY A 92 10.29 -3.74 -7.51
C GLY A 92 10.78 -4.20 -6.14
N VAL A 93 10.41 -3.50 -5.07
CA VAL A 93 10.73 -3.91 -3.69
C VAL A 93 10.08 -5.24 -3.34
N ILE A 94 8.82 -5.47 -3.73
CA ILE A 94 8.12 -6.74 -3.49
C ILE A 94 8.80 -7.89 -4.22
N VAL A 95 9.11 -7.72 -5.51
CA VAL A 95 9.81 -8.72 -6.32
C VAL A 95 11.18 -9.02 -5.73
N PHE A 96 11.95 -7.98 -5.42
CA PHE A 96 13.27 -8.11 -4.79
C PHE A 96 13.20 -8.85 -3.45
N ALA A 97 12.25 -8.50 -2.59
CA ALA A 97 12.06 -9.18 -1.31
C ALA A 97 11.65 -10.64 -1.49
N ASN A 98 10.83 -10.96 -2.49
CA ASN A 98 10.41 -12.33 -2.77
C ASN A 98 11.54 -13.18 -3.33
N MET A 99 12.40 -12.62 -4.18
CA MET A 99 13.59 -13.31 -4.70
C MET A 99 14.61 -13.64 -3.61
N ASN A 100 14.65 -12.86 -2.53
CA ASN A 100 15.56 -13.06 -1.40
C ASN A 100 14.93 -13.85 -0.25
N LYS A 101 13.76 -14.46 -0.42
CA LYS A 101 13.19 -15.34 0.63
C LYS A 101 14.12 -16.55 0.79
N PRO A 102 14.66 -16.81 1.99
CA PRO A 102 15.29 -18.09 2.25
C PRO A 102 14.26 -19.19 1.97
N GLY A 103 14.69 -20.28 1.31
CA GLY A 103 13.85 -21.46 1.12
C GLY A 103 13.34 -21.99 2.47
N PRO A 104 12.28 -22.82 2.49
CA PRO A 104 11.77 -23.37 3.73
C PRO A 104 12.94 -24.00 4.48
N THR A 105 13.37 -23.37 5.57
CA THR A 105 14.30 -24.02 6.49
C THR A 105 13.53 -25.22 6.98
N GLU A 106 13.95 -26.40 6.54
CA GLU A 106 13.54 -27.67 7.13
C GLU A 106 13.55 -27.44 8.63
N TYR A 107 12.37 -27.45 9.23
CA TYR A 107 12.24 -27.29 10.67
C TYR A 107 12.93 -28.50 11.27
N VAL A 108 14.21 -28.36 11.60
CA VAL A 108 14.94 -29.31 12.42
C VAL A 108 14.58 -28.92 13.85
N PRO A 109 13.74 -29.71 14.54
CA PRO A 109 13.48 -29.47 15.95
C PRO A 109 14.84 -29.56 16.65
N ASP A 110 15.24 -28.47 17.30
CA ASP A 110 16.42 -28.47 18.16
C ASP A 110 16.18 -29.53 19.27
N PRO A 111 16.93 -30.64 19.30
CA PRO A 111 16.69 -31.74 20.22
C PRO A 111 16.86 -31.32 21.69
N ASP A 112 17.60 -30.23 21.93
CA ASP A 112 17.88 -29.72 23.26
C ASP A 112 16.92 -28.58 23.67
N ARG A 113 15.95 -28.23 22.81
CA ARG A 113 14.96 -27.20 23.13
C ARG A 113 14.06 -27.71 24.25
N PRO A 114 14.02 -27.05 25.42
CA PRO A 114 13.15 -27.45 26.51
C PRO A 114 11.69 -27.34 26.05
N VAL A 115 11.03 -28.48 25.89
CA VAL A 115 9.60 -28.57 25.61
C VAL A 115 8.83 -28.58 26.92
N SER A 116 7.77 -27.78 27.00
CA SER A 116 6.83 -27.87 28.12
C SER A 116 6.18 -29.25 28.12
N ALA A 117 6.11 -29.89 29.29
CA ALA A 117 5.43 -31.17 29.44
C ALA A 117 3.97 -31.06 28.94
N PRO A 118 3.42 -32.11 28.30
CA PRO A 118 2.02 -32.12 27.88
C PRO A 118 1.12 -31.74 29.05
N ALA A 119 0.15 -30.85 28.79
CA ALA A 119 -0.84 -30.46 29.79
C ALA A 119 -1.53 -31.72 30.31
N GLN A 120 -1.48 -31.93 31.64
CA GLN A 120 -2.17 -33.06 32.23
C GLN A 120 -3.69 -32.83 32.12
N PRO A 121 -4.48 -33.90 31.85
CA PRO A 121 -5.93 -33.78 31.79
C PRO A 121 -6.45 -33.19 33.10
N VAL A 122 -7.19 -32.08 32.99
CA VAL A 122 -7.94 -31.54 34.13
C VAL A 122 -9.00 -32.60 34.49
N PRO A 123 -9.03 -33.11 35.73
CA PRO A 123 -10.08 -34.03 36.16
C PRO A 123 -11.43 -33.34 35.93
N GLN A 124 -12.31 -33.96 35.15
CA GLN A 124 -13.71 -33.53 35.08
C GLN A 124 -14.32 -33.79 36.45
N THR A 125 -14.62 -32.73 37.20
CA THR A 125 -15.54 -32.80 38.32
C THR A 125 -16.94 -32.93 37.73
N ASP A 126 -17.54 -34.10 37.89
CA ASP A 126 -18.96 -34.31 37.64
C ASP A 126 -19.74 -33.67 38.82
N ASP A 127 -20.32 -32.49 38.59
CA ASP A 127 -21.32 -31.85 39.46
C ASP A 127 -22.66 -31.71 38.73
#